data_AF-A0A935ZM63-F1
#
_entry.id   AF-A0A935ZM63-F1
#
_cell.length_a   1.000
_cell.length_b   1.000
_cell.length_c   1.000
_cell.angle_alpha   90.00
_cell.angle_beta   90.00
_cell.angle_gamma   90.00
#
_symmetry.space_group_name_H-M   'P 1'
#
loop_
_entity.id
_entity.type
_entity.pdbx_description
1 polymer ?
#
loop_
_entity_poly.entity_id
_entity_poly.type
_entity_poly.pdbx_seq_one_letter_code
_entity_poly.pdbx_strand_id
1 'polypeptide(L)'
;MPSQTRSSFVSGSFALVIAVFVGIPLWLWAAPAEAAQVRTRVILNGEAVPVSFNDGDSFRVLAGTYSGAQARLAGFNTLESHGPVHAWGSWTEKEMYVLAKMAMYHGRRGVWHCESDGKTDTYGRMLTWCPDLAESMVRLGLAHVMSVDDSPGKPELIEAQREAQRARRGIWAHGIPPFVLTSLHSVEEDTTGEGTYNRLVSTDDGHSVKWKHTDRYSECAKICHMVYEADEAKVDEVTEAVATDPKVAGIVGKLSREELRQAILEFAKWRHTSRAIAKDRRLEFEAYLQGKADAGAFGSSPGVPGSCMVHVPFERRYGGGRAACLR
;
A
#
# COMPACT_ATOMS: atom_id res chain seq x y z
N MET A 1 -68.46 -3.97 59.44
CA MET A 1 -69.67 -4.81 59.29
C MET A 1 -69.42 -5.83 58.20
N PRO A 2 -69.48 -7.13 58.48
CA PRO A 2 -69.35 -8.20 57.50
C PRO A 2 -70.73 -8.72 57.04
N SER A 3 -70.90 -8.98 55.75
CA SER A 3 -71.80 -10.03 55.23
C SER A 3 -71.19 -10.53 53.93
N GLN A 4 -70.84 -11.81 53.76
CA GLN A 4 -71.73 -12.94 53.43
C GLN A 4 -72.73 -12.56 52.31
N THR A 5 -72.92 -13.31 51.22
CA THR A 5 -72.60 -14.69 50.83
C THR A 5 -72.96 -14.90 49.34
N ARG A 6 -72.59 -16.09 48.81
CA ARG A 6 -73.12 -16.84 47.64
C ARG A 6 -72.30 -16.67 46.35
N SER A 7 -71.45 -17.64 45.98
CA SER A 7 -71.71 -19.02 45.52
C SER A 7 -72.31 -19.08 44.13
N SER A 8 -71.53 -19.60 43.18
CA SER A 8 -72.01 -20.34 42.01
C SER A 8 -70.88 -21.25 41.52
N PHE A 9 -71.07 -22.54 41.78
CA PHE A 9 -70.35 -23.66 41.20
C PHE A 9 -70.59 -23.69 39.69
N VAL A 10 -69.52 -23.86 38.89
CA VAL A 10 -69.62 -24.56 37.60
C VAL A 10 -68.49 -25.57 37.53
N SER A 11 -68.92 -26.82 37.40
CA SER A 11 -68.14 -28.04 37.25
C SER A 11 -67.50 -28.08 35.87
N GLY A 12 -66.20 -28.40 35.81
CA GLY A 12 -65.44 -28.50 34.56
C GLY A 12 -64.34 -29.54 34.67
N SER A 13 -64.73 -30.79 34.43
CA SER A 13 -63.98 -31.95 33.93
C SER A 13 -62.45 -32.01 34.10
N PHE A 14 -62.04 -33.05 34.84
CA PHE A 14 -60.75 -33.70 34.75
C PHE A 14 -60.37 -34.02 33.29
N ALA A 15 -59.19 -33.58 32.87
CA ALA A 15 -58.43 -34.21 31.79
C ALA A 15 -56.94 -34.24 32.17
N LEU A 16 -56.53 -35.38 32.69
CA LEU A 16 -55.15 -35.79 32.88
C LEU A 16 -54.53 -36.03 31.49
N VAL A 17 -53.66 -35.13 31.01
CA VAL A 17 -52.83 -35.39 29.83
C VAL A 17 -51.41 -35.70 30.29
N ILE A 18 -51.12 -37.00 30.28
CA ILE A 18 -49.78 -37.57 30.40
C ILE A 18 -49.09 -37.47 29.02
N ALA A 19 -47.89 -36.89 29.03
CA ALA A 19 -46.71 -37.13 28.19
C ALA A 19 -46.85 -37.20 26.65
N VAL A 20 -46.03 -36.41 25.95
CA VAL A 20 -44.88 -36.92 25.16
C VAL A 20 -43.83 -35.78 25.09
N PHE A 21 -42.73 -35.90 25.85
CA PHE A 21 -41.51 -35.16 25.53
C PHE A 21 -40.91 -35.80 24.28
N VAL A 22 -41.23 -35.27 23.10
CA VAL A 22 -40.44 -35.55 21.90
C VAL A 22 -39.12 -34.81 22.11
N GLY A 23 -38.12 -35.54 22.58
CA GLY A 23 -36.73 -35.11 22.53
C GLY A 23 -36.35 -34.93 21.07
N ILE A 24 -36.48 -33.71 20.56
CA ILE A 24 -35.84 -33.31 19.31
C ILE A 24 -34.35 -33.31 19.61
N PRO A 25 -33.55 -34.18 18.98
CA PRO A 25 -32.11 -34.04 19.06
C PRO A 25 -31.80 -32.72 18.37
N LEU A 26 -31.42 -31.71 19.15
CA LEU A 26 -30.76 -30.49 18.66
C LEU A 26 -29.36 -30.87 18.17
N TRP A 27 -29.31 -31.71 17.14
CA TRP A 27 -28.18 -31.79 16.24
C TRP A 27 -28.32 -30.62 15.27
N LEU A 28 -28.18 -29.41 15.81
CA LEU A 28 -27.69 -28.29 15.03
C LEU A 28 -26.24 -28.63 14.69
N TRP A 29 -26.06 -29.39 13.62
CA TRP A 29 -24.86 -29.28 12.82
C TRP A 29 -24.81 -27.83 12.35
N ALA A 30 -24.11 -27.00 13.13
CA ALA A 30 -23.44 -25.86 12.57
C ALA A 30 -22.49 -26.43 11.53
N ALA A 31 -22.95 -26.52 10.28
CA ALA A 31 -22.03 -26.52 9.16
C ALA A 31 -21.10 -25.33 9.43
N PRO A 32 -19.77 -25.49 9.39
CA PRO A 32 -18.89 -24.34 9.42
C PRO A 32 -19.36 -23.47 8.26
N ALA A 33 -19.91 -22.30 8.57
CA ALA A 33 -20.13 -21.27 7.59
C ALA A 33 -18.73 -20.83 7.17
N GLU A 34 -18.13 -21.56 6.24
CA GLU A 34 -17.03 -21.07 5.46
C GLU A 34 -17.60 -19.85 4.75
N ALA A 35 -17.31 -18.67 5.32
CA ALA A 35 -17.89 -17.42 4.87
C ALA A 35 -17.71 -17.35 3.35
N ALA A 36 -18.81 -17.40 2.61
CA ALA A 36 -18.76 -17.51 1.16
C ALA A 36 -17.89 -16.38 0.62
N GLN A 37 -16.79 -16.73 -0.07
CA GLN A 37 -15.89 -15.73 -0.63
C GLN A 37 -16.71 -14.80 -1.55
N VAL A 38 -16.65 -13.50 -1.28
CA VAL A 38 -17.37 -12.49 -2.08
C VAL A 38 -16.84 -12.56 -3.51
N ARG A 39 -17.70 -13.00 -4.43
CA ARG A 39 -17.35 -13.13 -5.84
C ARG A 39 -17.62 -11.82 -6.56
N THR A 40 -16.56 -11.25 -7.11
CA THR A 40 -16.64 -10.07 -7.96
C THR A 40 -16.62 -10.49 -9.42
N ARG A 41 -17.39 -9.80 -10.26
CA ARG A 41 -17.38 -10.05 -11.71
C ARG A 41 -16.26 -9.25 -12.36
N VAL A 42 -15.33 -9.92 -13.01
CA VAL A 42 -14.29 -9.30 -13.85
C VAL A 42 -14.45 -9.82 -15.28
N ILE A 43 -14.32 -8.95 -16.27
CA ILE A 43 -14.23 -9.32 -17.67
C ILE A 43 -12.75 -9.43 -18.02
N LEU A 44 -12.18 -10.63 -17.97
CA LEU A 44 -10.76 -10.89 -18.23
C LEU A 44 -10.58 -11.42 -19.65
N ASN A 45 -9.85 -10.69 -20.50
CA ASN A 45 -9.65 -11.03 -21.92
C ASN A 45 -10.99 -11.27 -22.67
N GLY A 46 -12.03 -10.50 -22.32
CA GLY A 46 -13.38 -10.64 -22.90
C GLY A 46 -14.28 -11.67 -22.22
N GLU A 47 -13.75 -12.50 -21.31
CA GLU A 47 -14.53 -13.52 -20.60
C GLU A 47 -14.95 -13.06 -19.19
N ALA A 48 -16.23 -13.22 -18.86
CA ALA A 48 -16.71 -12.93 -17.50
C ALA A 48 -16.27 -14.03 -16.52
N VAL A 49 -15.34 -13.70 -15.63
CA VAL A 49 -14.80 -14.61 -14.61
C VAL A 49 -15.11 -14.11 -13.19
N PRO A 50 -15.46 -15.01 -12.25
CA PRO A 50 -15.56 -14.68 -10.85
C PRO A 50 -14.17 -14.56 -10.22
N VAL A 51 -13.95 -13.51 -9.44
CA VAL A 51 -12.69 -13.29 -8.69
C VAL A 51 -12.96 -13.00 -7.21
N SER A 52 -11.95 -13.19 -6.36
CA SER A 52 -11.95 -12.77 -4.95
C SER A 52 -10.80 -11.80 -4.69
N PHE A 53 -11.12 -10.57 -4.29
CA PHE A 53 -10.12 -9.57 -3.88
C PHE A 53 -9.55 -9.91 -2.50
N ASN A 54 -8.22 -10.01 -2.42
CA ASN A 54 -7.50 -10.28 -1.17
C ASN A 54 -7.01 -8.97 -0.51
N ASP A 55 -6.74 -7.96 -1.33
CA ASP A 55 -6.42 -6.58 -0.97
C ASP A 55 -6.99 -5.63 -2.06
N GLY A 56 -6.52 -4.39 -2.14
CA GLY A 56 -7.02 -3.40 -3.09
C GLY A 56 -6.42 -3.49 -4.51
N ASP A 57 -5.29 -4.19 -4.68
CA ASP A 57 -4.54 -4.24 -5.94
C ASP A 57 -4.19 -5.68 -6.39
N SER A 58 -4.83 -6.68 -5.78
CA SER A 58 -4.68 -8.09 -6.10
C SER A 58 -6.00 -8.86 -5.91
N PHE A 59 -6.27 -9.80 -6.81
CA PHE A 59 -7.38 -10.74 -6.68
C PHE A 59 -6.97 -12.16 -7.04
N ARG A 60 -7.74 -13.15 -6.62
CA ARG A 60 -7.63 -14.54 -7.07
C ARG A 60 -8.73 -14.86 -8.07
N VAL A 61 -8.37 -15.44 -9.20
CA VAL A 61 -9.33 -15.94 -10.20
C VAL A 61 -9.93 -17.25 -9.71
N LEU A 62 -11.27 -17.37 -9.69
CA LEU A 62 -11.97 -18.52 -9.10
C LEU A 62 -12.46 -19.54 -10.13
N ALA A 63 -12.54 -19.17 -11.41
CA ALA A 63 -12.97 -20.04 -12.49
C ALA A 63 -12.46 -19.53 -13.86
N GLY A 64 -12.59 -20.37 -14.89
CA GLY A 64 -12.15 -20.05 -16.25
C GLY A 64 -10.68 -20.42 -16.51
N THR A 65 -10.16 -19.94 -17.64
CA THR A 65 -8.81 -20.27 -18.15
C THR A 65 -7.69 -20.06 -17.12
N TYR A 66 -7.80 -19.02 -16.30
CA TYR A 66 -6.80 -18.67 -15.28
C TYR A 66 -7.20 -19.07 -13.86
N SER A 67 -8.09 -20.06 -13.70
CA SER A 67 -8.56 -20.50 -12.38
C SER A 67 -7.41 -20.81 -11.41
N GLY A 68 -7.48 -20.26 -10.20
CA GLY A 68 -6.47 -20.41 -9.16
C GLY A 68 -5.34 -19.37 -9.21
N ALA A 69 -5.17 -18.66 -10.33
CA ALA A 69 -4.14 -17.63 -10.45
C ALA A 69 -4.39 -16.47 -9.48
N GLN A 70 -3.31 -15.99 -8.86
CA GLN A 70 -3.31 -14.71 -8.15
C GLN A 70 -2.90 -13.61 -9.15
N ALA A 71 -3.77 -12.64 -9.37
CA ALA A 71 -3.51 -11.48 -10.18
C ALA A 71 -2.88 -10.34 -9.36
N ARG A 72 -1.89 -9.67 -9.92
CA ARG A 72 -1.38 -8.36 -9.47
C ARG A 72 -1.83 -7.30 -10.46
N LEU A 73 -2.55 -6.30 -9.97
CA LEU A 73 -3.06 -5.20 -10.79
C LEU A 73 -1.93 -4.22 -11.12
N ALA A 74 -1.77 -3.94 -12.41
CA ALA A 74 -0.72 -3.06 -12.92
C ALA A 74 -1.12 -1.58 -12.89
N GLY A 75 -0.13 -0.68 -12.86
CA GLY A 75 -0.28 0.77 -13.06
C GLY A 75 -0.66 1.58 -11.81
N PHE A 76 -1.09 0.93 -10.74
CA PHE A 76 -1.38 1.55 -9.46
C PHE A 76 -0.99 0.64 -8.30
N ASN A 77 -0.96 1.19 -7.09
CA ASN A 77 -0.76 0.44 -5.86
C ASN A 77 -1.71 0.97 -4.79
N THR A 78 -2.26 0.05 -4.00
CA THR A 78 -3.07 0.39 -2.82
C THR A 78 -2.24 0.27 -1.56
N LEU A 79 -2.70 0.90 -0.48
CA LEU A 79 -2.05 0.72 0.82
C LEU A 79 -2.15 -0.75 1.26
N GLU A 80 -1.11 -1.22 1.94
CA GLU A 80 -1.05 -2.58 2.46
C GLU A 80 -2.23 -2.86 3.39
N SER A 81 -2.97 -3.93 3.08
CA SER A 81 -4.18 -4.28 3.82
C SER A 81 -3.97 -5.40 4.85
N HIS A 82 -2.71 -5.72 5.15
CA HIS A 82 -2.34 -6.69 6.19
C HIS A 82 -2.28 -6.08 7.60
N GLY A 83 -2.61 -4.81 7.78
CA GLY A 83 -2.79 -4.16 9.08
C GLY A 83 -2.55 -2.65 9.05
N PRO A 84 -2.69 -1.96 10.20
CA PRO A 84 -2.37 -0.54 10.35
C PRO A 84 -0.86 -0.32 10.31
N VAL A 85 -0.31 -0.23 9.10
CA VAL A 85 1.13 -0.07 8.89
C VAL A 85 1.53 1.27 8.33
N HIS A 86 0.70 1.93 7.51
CA HIS A 86 1.10 3.18 6.85
C HIS A 86 0.67 4.42 7.65
N ALA A 87 1.51 5.47 7.68
CA ALA A 87 1.16 6.77 8.26
C ALA A 87 1.90 7.92 7.57
N TRP A 88 1.24 9.07 7.40
CA TRP A 88 1.87 10.34 7.04
C TRP A 88 0.98 11.53 7.40
N GLY A 89 1.57 12.73 7.45
CA GLY A 89 0.85 13.94 7.83
C GLY A 89 0.16 13.77 9.18
N SER A 90 -1.15 14.03 9.24
CA SER A 90 -1.96 13.78 10.45
C SER A 90 -2.75 12.48 10.41
N TRP A 91 -2.51 11.59 9.43
CA TRP A 91 -3.13 10.27 9.44
C TRP A 91 -2.52 9.36 10.51
N THR A 92 -3.38 8.64 11.23
CA THR A 92 -2.98 7.48 12.02
C THR A 92 -2.93 6.21 11.16
N GLU A 93 -2.19 5.22 11.62
CA GLU A 93 -2.07 3.92 10.93
C GLU A 93 -3.41 3.20 10.80
N LYS A 94 -4.30 3.37 11.79
CA LYS A 94 -5.64 2.78 11.78
C LYS A 94 -6.56 3.42 10.74
N GLU A 95 -6.54 4.74 10.62
CA GLU A 95 -7.37 5.43 9.62
C GLU A 95 -6.93 5.07 8.20
N MET A 96 -5.63 5.00 7.95
CA MET A 96 -5.11 4.57 6.66
C MET A 96 -5.39 3.11 6.36
N TYR A 97 -5.40 2.24 7.38
CA TYR A 97 -5.86 0.87 7.22
C TYR A 97 -7.34 0.78 6.82
N VAL A 98 -8.20 1.69 7.31
CA VAL A 98 -9.58 1.78 6.82
C VAL A 98 -9.59 2.11 5.33
N LEU A 99 -8.78 3.06 4.86
CA LEU A 99 -8.66 3.38 3.43
C LEU A 99 -8.17 2.19 2.60
N ALA A 100 -7.19 1.42 3.10
CA ALA A 100 -6.73 0.19 2.47
C ALA A 100 -7.88 -0.84 2.32
N LYS A 101 -8.76 -0.96 3.33
CA LYS A 101 -9.94 -1.83 3.26
C LYS A 101 -11.04 -1.27 2.36
N MET A 102 -11.18 0.05 2.29
CA MET A 102 -12.10 0.69 1.36
C MET A 102 -11.69 0.46 -0.09
N ALA A 103 -10.39 0.44 -0.40
CA ALA A 103 -9.89 0.04 -1.71
C ALA A 103 -10.33 -1.38 -2.07
N MET A 104 -10.04 -2.36 -1.20
CA MET A 104 -10.49 -3.75 -1.39
C MET A 104 -12.01 -3.86 -1.58
N TYR A 105 -12.80 -3.13 -0.78
CA TYR A 105 -14.26 -3.14 -0.88
C TYR A 105 -14.77 -2.50 -2.18
N HIS A 106 -14.12 -1.43 -2.65
CA HIS A 106 -14.42 -0.81 -3.94
C HIS A 106 -14.19 -1.79 -5.08
N GLY A 107 -13.03 -2.48 -5.07
CA GLY A 107 -12.73 -3.56 -6.01
C GLY A 107 -13.82 -4.63 -6.03
N ARG A 108 -14.38 -5.00 -4.87
CA ARG A 108 -15.42 -6.04 -4.78
C ARG A 108 -16.80 -5.68 -5.33
N ARG A 109 -17.11 -4.39 -5.48
CA ARG A 109 -18.46 -3.92 -5.84
C ARG A 109 -18.66 -3.59 -7.31
N GLY A 110 -17.57 -3.49 -8.06
CA GLY A 110 -17.64 -3.14 -9.47
C GLY A 110 -17.74 -4.33 -10.41
N VAL A 111 -17.85 -3.99 -11.69
CA VAL A 111 -17.56 -4.86 -12.82
C VAL A 111 -16.40 -4.22 -13.55
N TRP A 112 -15.29 -4.95 -13.68
CA TRP A 112 -14.03 -4.39 -14.17
C TRP A 112 -13.59 -5.11 -15.43
N HIS A 113 -13.02 -4.37 -16.37
CA HIS A 113 -12.51 -4.90 -17.62
C HIS A 113 -11.01 -5.00 -17.54
N CYS A 114 -10.49 -6.19 -17.78
CA CYS A 114 -9.11 -6.53 -17.54
C CYS A 114 -8.50 -7.32 -18.70
N GLU A 115 -7.20 -7.14 -18.88
CA GLU A 115 -6.39 -7.85 -19.86
C GLU A 115 -5.17 -8.47 -19.18
N SER A 116 -4.77 -9.65 -19.65
CA SER A 116 -3.58 -10.36 -19.20
C SER A 116 -3.03 -11.25 -20.31
N ASP A 117 -1.71 -11.30 -20.47
CA ASP A 117 -1.02 -12.28 -21.32
C ASP A 117 -0.62 -13.56 -20.56
N GLY A 118 -1.02 -13.67 -19.29
CA GLY A 118 -0.72 -14.80 -18.41
C GLY A 118 0.69 -14.79 -17.80
N LYS A 119 1.55 -13.81 -18.13
CA LYS A 119 2.88 -13.71 -17.54
C LYS A 119 2.81 -13.39 -16.06
N THR A 120 3.79 -13.87 -15.31
CA THR A 120 3.87 -13.68 -13.87
C THR A 120 4.99 -12.74 -13.49
N ASP A 121 4.82 -12.06 -12.36
CA ASP A 121 5.91 -11.40 -11.66
C ASP A 121 6.85 -12.41 -10.98
N THR A 122 7.89 -11.90 -10.30
CA THR A 122 8.86 -12.70 -9.54
C THR A 122 8.24 -13.50 -8.40
N TYR A 123 7.03 -13.17 -7.97
CA TYR A 123 6.28 -13.86 -6.92
C TYR A 123 5.25 -14.85 -7.50
N GLY A 124 5.25 -15.09 -8.81
CA GLY A 124 4.32 -15.99 -9.48
C GLY A 124 2.90 -15.43 -9.64
N ARG A 125 2.70 -14.12 -9.41
CA ARG A 125 1.39 -13.48 -9.59
C ARG A 125 1.23 -13.05 -11.04
N MET A 126 0.10 -13.41 -11.66
CA MET A 126 -0.25 -13.01 -13.01
C MET A 126 -0.40 -11.49 -13.11
N LEU A 127 0.35 -10.87 -14.01
CA LEU A 127 0.24 -9.44 -14.28
C LEU A 127 -1.07 -9.15 -15.02
N THR A 128 -1.91 -8.29 -14.45
CA THR A 128 -3.23 -7.99 -15.01
C THR A 128 -3.44 -6.48 -15.07
N TRP A 129 -3.87 -5.98 -16.23
CA TRP A 129 -4.18 -4.57 -16.42
C TRP A 129 -5.70 -4.37 -16.45
N CYS A 130 -6.23 -3.56 -15.55
CA CYS A 130 -7.66 -3.23 -15.49
C CYS A 130 -7.83 -1.70 -15.51
N PRO A 131 -7.95 -1.07 -16.70
CA PRO A 131 -7.90 0.40 -16.83
C PRO A 131 -9.00 1.12 -16.05
N ASP A 132 -10.24 0.63 -16.11
CA ASP A 132 -11.41 1.24 -15.46
C ASP A 132 -11.32 1.16 -13.93
N LEU A 133 -10.84 0.03 -13.39
CA LEU A 133 -10.56 -0.15 -11.98
C LEU A 133 -9.41 0.77 -11.51
N ALA A 134 -8.30 0.78 -12.25
CA ALA A 134 -7.12 1.58 -11.91
C ALA A 134 -7.46 3.07 -11.83
N GLU A 135 -8.13 3.59 -12.86
CA GLU A 135 -8.57 4.99 -12.89
C GLU A 135 -9.52 5.30 -11.72
N SER A 136 -10.50 4.42 -11.48
CA SER A 136 -11.47 4.61 -10.40
C SER A 136 -10.81 4.65 -9.02
N MET A 137 -9.92 3.70 -8.73
CA MET A 137 -9.17 3.63 -7.47
C MET A 137 -8.32 4.88 -7.24
N VAL A 138 -7.57 5.30 -8.27
CA VAL A 138 -6.69 6.46 -8.20
C VAL A 138 -7.49 7.76 -8.05
N ARG A 139 -8.54 7.97 -8.86
CA ARG A 139 -9.38 9.19 -8.84
C ARG A 139 -10.16 9.36 -7.53
N LEU A 140 -10.49 8.26 -6.86
CA LEU A 140 -11.12 8.27 -5.53
C LEU A 140 -10.10 8.46 -4.39
N GLY A 141 -8.79 8.44 -4.68
CA GLY A 141 -7.75 8.50 -3.66
C GLY A 141 -7.64 7.23 -2.82
N LEU A 142 -8.07 6.08 -3.35
CA LEU A 142 -7.93 4.76 -2.69
C LEU A 142 -6.62 4.06 -3.08
N ALA A 143 -5.98 4.54 -4.15
CA ALA A 143 -4.69 4.11 -4.65
C ALA A 143 -3.82 5.30 -5.07
N HIS A 144 -2.54 5.03 -5.29
CA HIS A 144 -1.64 5.94 -5.99
C HIS A 144 -1.13 5.28 -7.28
N VAL A 145 -0.72 6.11 -8.24
CA VAL A 145 -0.07 5.66 -9.46
C VAL A 145 1.23 4.97 -9.11
N MET A 146 1.56 3.90 -9.83
CA MET A 146 2.83 3.19 -9.67
C MET A 146 3.33 2.65 -11.01
N SER A 147 4.56 3.03 -11.37
CA SER A 147 5.47 2.20 -12.16
C SER A 147 6.43 1.47 -11.23
N VAL A 148 6.81 0.24 -11.59
CA VAL A 148 7.77 -0.55 -10.81
C VAL A 148 9.22 -0.05 -10.98
N ASP A 149 9.46 0.73 -12.02
CA ASP A 149 10.76 1.27 -12.40
C ASP A 149 10.77 2.81 -12.32
N ASP A 150 11.83 3.41 -12.88
CA ASP A 150 12.06 4.85 -12.86
C ASP A 150 11.17 5.60 -13.86
N SER A 151 10.39 4.91 -14.69
CA SER A 151 9.51 5.56 -15.66
C SER A 151 8.31 6.19 -14.94
N PRO A 152 7.78 7.32 -15.43
CA PRO A 152 6.49 7.81 -14.94
C PRO A 152 5.41 6.75 -15.19
N GLY A 153 4.37 6.79 -14.36
CA GLY A 153 3.16 6.01 -14.58
C GLY A 153 2.39 6.45 -15.82
N LYS A 154 1.26 5.79 -16.06
CA LYS A 154 0.37 6.09 -17.18
C LYS A 154 -0.18 7.53 -17.06
N PRO A 155 -0.08 8.38 -18.11
CA PRO A 155 -0.50 9.78 -18.04
C PRO A 155 -1.94 10.00 -17.55
N GLU A 156 -2.86 9.14 -17.97
CA GLU A 156 -4.27 9.18 -17.56
C GLU A 156 -4.45 8.94 -16.05
N LEU A 157 -3.64 8.06 -15.46
CA LEU A 157 -3.64 7.81 -14.02
C LEU A 157 -2.96 8.95 -13.26
N ILE A 158 -1.90 9.54 -13.82
CA ILE A 158 -1.23 10.72 -13.21
C ILE A 158 -2.22 11.88 -13.11
N GLU A 159 -3.01 12.16 -14.15
CA GLU A 159 -4.02 13.22 -14.07
C GLU A 159 -5.12 12.88 -13.06
N ALA A 160 -5.59 11.63 -13.01
CA ALA A 160 -6.54 11.19 -11.99
C ALA A 160 -6.00 11.35 -10.56
N GLN A 161 -4.72 11.06 -10.34
CA GLN A 161 -4.05 11.25 -9.05
C GLN A 161 -3.96 12.73 -8.69
N ARG A 162 -3.57 13.59 -9.64
CA ARG A 162 -3.50 15.03 -9.43
C ARG A 162 -4.88 15.61 -9.11
N GLU A 163 -5.95 15.12 -9.74
CA GLU A 163 -7.32 15.48 -9.33
C GLU A 163 -7.59 15.07 -7.88
N ALA A 164 -7.33 13.81 -7.52
CA ALA A 164 -7.58 13.30 -6.17
C ALA A 164 -6.77 14.07 -5.11
N GLN A 165 -5.53 14.44 -5.42
CA GLN A 165 -4.65 15.25 -4.58
C GLN A 165 -5.18 16.67 -4.38
N ARG A 166 -5.54 17.37 -5.47
CA ARG A 166 -6.15 18.72 -5.40
C ARG A 166 -7.45 18.71 -4.60
N ALA A 167 -8.25 17.66 -4.76
CA ALA A 167 -9.50 17.48 -4.04
C ALA A 167 -9.34 16.84 -2.65
N ARG A 168 -8.10 16.57 -2.19
CA ARG A 168 -7.79 15.98 -0.88
C ARG A 168 -8.59 14.69 -0.60
N ARG A 169 -8.74 13.83 -1.60
CA ARG A 169 -9.54 12.58 -1.48
C ARG A 169 -8.72 11.45 -0.88
N GLY A 170 -9.37 10.61 -0.08
CA GLY A 170 -8.83 9.36 0.44
C GLY A 170 -7.46 9.54 1.10
N ILE A 171 -6.46 8.80 0.63
CA ILE A 171 -5.11 8.78 1.20
C ILE A 171 -4.44 10.18 1.21
N TRP A 172 -4.89 11.11 0.36
CA TRP A 172 -4.34 12.46 0.23
C TRP A 172 -4.92 13.50 1.21
N ALA A 173 -5.94 13.14 1.98
CA ALA A 173 -6.73 14.12 2.74
C ALA A 173 -5.92 14.85 3.82
N HIS A 174 -5.00 14.15 4.50
CA HIS A 174 -4.25 14.67 5.65
C HIS A 174 -2.79 15.04 5.31
N GLY A 175 -2.48 15.18 4.02
CA GLY A 175 -1.14 15.48 3.53
C GLY A 175 -0.79 14.67 2.30
N ILE A 176 0.16 15.17 1.52
CA ILE A 176 0.71 14.48 0.34
C ILE A 176 2.22 14.41 0.58
N PRO A 177 2.77 13.24 0.98
CA PRO A 177 4.21 13.09 1.09
C PRO A 177 4.82 13.11 -0.32
N PRO A 178 6.10 13.49 -0.50
CA PRO A 178 6.76 13.44 -1.81
C PRO A 178 6.86 12.00 -2.34
N PHE A 179 6.95 11.03 -1.44
CA PHE A 179 6.95 9.60 -1.74
C PHE A 179 6.01 8.84 -0.82
N VAL A 180 5.31 7.85 -1.36
CA VAL A 180 4.66 6.80 -0.57
C VAL A 180 5.67 5.68 -0.33
N LEU A 181 5.88 5.32 0.93
CA LEU A 181 6.67 4.15 1.32
C LEU A 181 5.78 2.91 1.20
N THR A 182 5.95 2.14 0.12
CA THR A 182 5.04 1.05 -0.26
C THR A 182 5.49 -0.32 0.23
N SER A 183 6.79 -0.54 0.40
CA SER A 183 7.31 -1.80 0.96
C SER A 183 8.55 -1.58 1.80
N LEU A 184 8.65 -2.37 2.86
CA LEU A 184 9.82 -2.50 3.71
C LEU A 184 10.44 -3.88 3.55
N HIS A 185 11.77 -3.92 3.52
CA HIS A 185 12.55 -5.14 3.50
C HIS A 185 13.68 -5.04 4.50
N SER A 186 13.78 -5.96 5.46
CA SER A 186 14.92 -6.00 6.38
C SER A 186 16.11 -6.75 5.77
N VAL A 187 17.33 -6.52 6.26
CA VAL A 187 18.56 -7.11 5.68
C VAL A 187 18.53 -8.65 5.60
N GLU A 188 17.89 -9.32 6.55
CA GLU A 188 17.68 -10.77 6.56
C GLU A 188 16.80 -11.30 5.43
N GLU A 189 16.02 -10.44 4.77
CA GLU A 189 15.20 -10.82 3.63
C GLU A 189 16.00 -10.90 2.32
N ASP A 190 17.23 -10.38 2.28
CA ASP A 190 18.12 -10.52 1.13
C ASP A 190 18.76 -11.91 1.09
N THR A 191 17.99 -12.87 0.59
CA THR A 191 18.44 -14.26 0.39
C THR A 191 19.24 -14.45 -0.90
N THR A 192 19.28 -13.43 -1.76
CA THR A 192 19.87 -13.49 -3.11
C THR A 192 21.21 -12.76 -3.22
N GLY A 193 21.55 -11.93 -2.24
CA GLY A 193 22.76 -11.09 -2.24
C GLY A 193 22.68 -9.90 -3.21
N GLU A 194 21.47 -9.50 -3.63
CA GLU A 194 21.26 -8.37 -4.55
C GLU A 194 21.18 -7.01 -3.83
N GLY A 195 21.20 -7.03 -2.50
CA GLY A 195 21.06 -5.89 -1.63
C GLY A 195 19.62 -5.60 -1.25
N THR A 196 19.42 -5.27 0.01
CA THR A 196 18.13 -4.90 0.59
C THR A 196 17.74 -3.46 0.24
N TYR A 197 16.45 -3.25 0.00
CA TYR A 197 15.92 -1.92 -0.23
C TYR A 197 14.46 -1.80 0.20
N ASN A 198 14.07 -0.61 0.66
CA ASN A 198 12.67 -0.21 0.76
C ASN A 198 12.22 0.40 -0.58
N ARG A 199 10.92 0.30 -0.88
CA ARG A 199 10.35 0.92 -2.08
C ARG A 199 9.63 2.21 -1.75
N LEU A 200 10.03 3.27 -2.44
CA LEU A 200 9.37 4.56 -2.47
C LEU A 200 8.69 4.74 -3.82
N VAL A 201 7.51 5.33 -3.84
CA VAL A 201 6.80 5.68 -5.08
C VAL A 201 6.48 7.17 -5.07
N SER A 202 6.96 7.89 -6.08
CA SER A 202 6.77 9.33 -6.22
C SER A 202 5.29 9.67 -6.32
N THR A 203 4.84 10.67 -5.54
CA THR A 203 3.46 11.16 -5.62
C THR A 203 3.25 12.17 -6.75
N ASP A 204 4.30 12.59 -7.45
CA ASP A 204 4.16 13.48 -8.61
C ASP A 204 3.76 12.71 -9.88
N ASP A 205 4.45 11.60 -10.17
CA ASP A 205 4.31 10.86 -11.43
C ASP A 205 4.28 9.33 -11.27
N GLY A 206 4.38 8.80 -10.05
CA GLY A 206 4.26 7.36 -9.78
C GLY A 206 5.51 6.52 -10.08
N HIS A 207 6.67 7.10 -10.39
CA HIS A 207 7.89 6.31 -10.55
C HIS A 207 8.35 5.71 -9.22
N SER A 208 9.01 4.55 -9.27
CA SER A 208 9.59 3.90 -8.09
C SER A 208 11.04 4.31 -7.87
N VAL A 209 11.43 4.47 -6.61
CA VAL A 209 12.81 4.63 -6.15
C VAL A 209 13.15 3.52 -5.17
N LYS A 210 14.32 2.91 -5.34
CA LYS A 210 14.85 1.94 -4.37
C LYS A 210 15.65 2.69 -3.31
N TRP A 211 15.15 2.73 -2.09
CA TRP A 211 15.89 3.20 -0.93
C TRP A 211 16.72 2.05 -0.37
N LYS A 212 17.97 1.92 -0.84
CA LYS A 212 18.89 0.86 -0.40
C LYS A 212 19.40 1.14 1.02
N HIS A 213 19.57 0.08 1.81
CA HIS A 213 20.13 0.15 3.16
C HIS A 213 20.71 -1.21 3.58
N THR A 214 21.42 -1.21 4.71
CA THR A 214 21.93 -2.42 5.39
C THR A 214 21.25 -2.65 6.75
N ASP A 215 20.19 -1.89 7.04
CA ASP A 215 19.51 -1.92 8.33
C ASP A 215 18.75 -3.22 8.57
N ARG A 216 18.78 -3.67 9.83
CA ARG A 216 17.89 -4.69 10.37
C ARG A 216 16.72 -4.02 11.08
N TYR A 217 15.50 -4.30 10.66
CA TYR A 217 14.30 -3.78 11.28
C TYR A 217 13.73 -4.76 12.30
N SER A 218 13.46 -4.27 13.50
CA SER A 218 12.72 -5.04 14.51
C SER A 218 11.25 -5.22 14.10
N GLU A 219 10.59 -6.28 14.59
CA GLU A 219 9.13 -6.41 14.49
C GLU A 219 8.46 -5.19 15.12
N CYS A 220 7.46 -4.64 14.43
CA CYS A 220 6.71 -3.43 14.83
C CYS A 220 7.51 -2.12 14.87
N ALA A 221 8.71 -2.07 14.30
CA ALA A 221 9.46 -0.82 14.15
C ALA A 221 8.78 0.10 13.13
N LYS A 222 8.61 1.38 13.47
CA LYS A 222 8.11 2.40 12.54
C LYS A 222 9.28 3.00 11.75
N ILE A 223 9.30 2.73 10.46
CA ILE A 223 10.33 3.21 9.54
C ILE A 223 9.74 4.35 8.72
N CYS A 224 10.45 5.48 8.64
CA CYS A 224 9.98 6.66 7.94
C CYS A 224 10.99 7.10 6.88
N HIS A 225 10.50 7.42 5.69
CA HIS A 225 11.25 8.22 4.74
C HIS A 225 11.31 9.65 5.27
N MET A 226 12.52 10.19 5.38
CA MET A 226 12.75 11.53 5.93
C MET A 226 12.81 12.56 4.81
N VAL A 227 12.18 13.71 5.05
CA VAL A 227 12.15 14.87 4.16
C VAL A 227 12.86 16.01 4.84
N TYR A 228 13.72 16.70 4.11
CA TYR A 228 14.55 17.80 4.61
C TYR A 228 14.17 19.08 3.88
N GLU A 229 14.15 20.19 4.61
CA GLU A 229 14.19 21.50 3.99
C GLU A 229 15.62 21.72 3.45
N ALA A 230 15.71 22.13 2.18
CA ALA A 230 16.96 22.41 1.52
C ALA A 230 17.16 23.91 1.39
N ASP A 231 18.31 24.40 1.84
CA ASP A 231 18.76 25.77 1.59
C ASP A 231 19.19 25.90 0.12
N GLU A 232 18.39 26.61 -0.69
CA GLU A 232 18.62 26.70 -2.14
C GLU A 232 19.94 27.40 -2.48
N ALA A 233 20.38 28.38 -1.70
CA ALA A 233 21.66 29.05 -1.94
C ALA A 233 22.83 28.09 -1.73
N LYS A 234 22.74 27.24 -0.70
CA LYS A 234 23.73 26.18 -0.48
C LYS A 234 23.67 25.10 -1.54
N VAL A 235 22.49 24.76 -2.04
CA VAL A 235 22.36 23.86 -3.19
C VAL A 235 23.09 24.42 -4.41
N ASP A 236 22.99 25.73 -4.65
CA ASP A 236 23.74 26.40 -5.73
C ASP A 236 25.26 26.30 -5.51
N GLU A 237 25.75 26.54 -4.30
CA GLU A 237 27.16 26.38 -3.95
C GLU A 237 27.65 24.93 -4.16
N VAL A 238 26.87 23.94 -3.71
CA VAL A 238 27.20 22.53 -3.92
C VAL A 238 27.17 22.18 -5.41
N THR A 239 26.23 22.74 -6.17
CA THR A 239 26.15 22.54 -7.63
C THR A 239 27.43 22.99 -8.32
N GLU A 240 27.93 24.17 -7.96
CA GLU A 240 29.19 24.70 -8.51
C GLU A 240 30.41 23.84 -8.14
N ALA A 241 30.47 23.44 -6.88
CA ALA A 241 31.54 22.57 -6.40
C ALA A 241 31.52 21.22 -7.13
N VAL A 242 30.34 20.63 -7.35
CA VAL A 242 30.18 19.35 -8.05
C VAL A 242 30.48 19.47 -9.54
N ALA A 243 30.05 20.55 -10.18
CA ALA A 243 30.30 20.79 -11.60
C ALA A 243 31.79 20.87 -11.95
N THR A 244 32.63 21.21 -10.97
CA THR A 244 34.08 21.39 -11.15
C THR A 244 34.93 20.33 -10.45
N ASP A 245 34.33 19.39 -9.71
CA ASP A 245 35.06 18.35 -8.98
C ASP A 245 35.43 17.17 -9.90
N PRO A 246 36.73 16.95 -10.19
CA PRO A 246 37.16 15.86 -11.08
C PRO A 246 36.81 14.47 -10.55
N LYS A 247 36.56 14.30 -9.24
CA LYS A 247 36.20 12.99 -8.66
C LYS A 247 34.84 12.50 -9.12
N VAL A 248 33.92 13.42 -9.43
CA VAL A 248 32.52 13.11 -9.78
C VAL A 248 32.16 13.50 -11.21
N ALA A 249 33.09 14.10 -11.97
CA ALA A 249 32.89 14.43 -13.38
C ALA A 249 32.41 13.21 -14.21
N GLY A 250 32.97 12.02 -13.96
CA GLY A 250 32.56 10.79 -14.62
C GLY A 250 31.20 10.22 -14.16
N ILE A 251 30.69 10.67 -13.01
CA ILE A 251 29.38 10.29 -12.47
C ILE A 251 28.29 11.21 -13.03
N VAL A 252 28.53 12.52 -12.95
CA VAL A 252 27.64 13.58 -13.42
C VAL A 252 27.51 13.56 -14.94
N GLY A 253 28.57 13.16 -15.65
CA GLY A 253 28.54 13.00 -17.09
C GLY A 253 28.31 14.33 -17.82
N LYS A 254 27.29 14.39 -18.67
CA LYS A 254 26.99 15.54 -19.55
C LYS A 254 25.77 16.35 -19.11
N LEU A 255 25.35 16.21 -17.85
CA LEU A 255 24.21 17.00 -17.35
C LEU A 255 24.46 18.49 -17.54
N SER A 256 23.43 19.19 -18.01
CA SER A 256 23.41 20.64 -17.95
C SER A 256 23.48 21.09 -16.48
N ARG A 257 23.88 22.34 -16.28
CA ARG A 257 23.94 22.92 -14.93
C ARG A 257 22.59 22.88 -14.22
N GLU A 258 21.50 23.09 -14.96
CA GLU A 258 20.14 23.04 -14.40
C GLU A 258 19.76 21.61 -13.98
N GLU A 259 20.05 20.61 -14.81
CA GLU A 259 19.78 19.22 -14.46
C GLU A 259 20.63 18.75 -13.26
N LEU A 260 21.88 19.20 -13.19
CA LEU A 260 22.75 18.92 -12.04
C LEU A 260 22.21 19.57 -10.77
N ARG A 261 21.83 20.86 -10.85
CA ARG A 261 21.22 21.59 -9.73
C ARG A 261 19.98 20.87 -9.22
N GLN A 262 19.08 20.49 -10.13
CA GLN A 262 17.86 19.78 -9.80
C GLN A 262 18.18 18.42 -9.16
N ALA A 263 19.16 17.67 -9.68
CA ALA A 263 19.57 16.40 -9.09
C ALA A 263 20.11 16.53 -7.66
N ILE A 264 20.88 17.59 -7.40
CA ILE A 264 21.40 17.90 -6.07
C ILE A 264 20.28 18.38 -5.15
N LEU A 265 19.33 19.16 -5.64
CA LEU A 265 18.16 19.62 -4.87
C LEU A 265 17.29 18.45 -4.42
N GLU A 266 17.04 17.47 -5.29
CA GLU A 266 16.29 16.25 -4.97
C GLU A 266 17.00 15.44 -3.87
N PHE A 267 18.32 15.28 -3.98
CA PHE A 267 19.11 14.65 -2.93
C PHE A 267 19.07 15.46 -1.61
N ALA A 268 19.18 16.78 -1.71
CA ALA A 268 19.15 17.68 -0.56
C ALA A 268 17.82 17.57 0.20
N LYS A 269 16.71 17.34 -0.50
CA LYS A 269 15.38 17.18 0.10
C LYS A 269 15.06 15.77 0.57
N TRP A 270 15.55 14.75 -0.11
CA TRP A 270 15.03 13.37 0.07
C TRP A 270 16.08 12.30 0.29
N ARG A 271 17.37 12.65 0.18
CA ARG A 271 18.52 11.72 0.25
C ARG A 271 18.46 10.58 -0.77
N HIS A 272 17.84 10.86 -1.92
CA HIS A 272 17.81 9.97 -3.08
C HIS A 272 18.22 10.73 -4.33
N THR A 273 18.92 10.05 -5.23
CA THR A 273 19.41 10.65 -6.45
C THR A 273 18.32 10.74 -7.51
N SER A 274 18.34 11.85 -8.24
CA SER A 274 17.49 12.06 -9.42
C SER A 274 17.69 11.03 -10.52
N ARG A 275 16.65 10.84 -11.32
CA ARG A 275 16.68 10.01 -12.53
C ARG A 275 17.65 10.55 -13.59
N ALA A 276 18.04 11.83 -13.51
CA ALA A 276 19.03 12.46 -14.37
C ALA A 276 20.42 11.79 -14.26
N ILE A 277 20.77 11.24 -13.09
CA ILE A 277 22.02 10.50 -12.92
C ILE A 277 21.84 9.07 -13.43
N ALA A 278 22.83 8.59 -14.20
CA ALA A 278 22.85 7.24 -14.75
C ALA A 278 22.66 6.20 -13.63
N LYS A 279 21.77 5.23 -13.86
CA LYS A 279 21.26 4.29 -12.83
C LYS A 279 22.37 3.53 -12.10
N ASP A 280 23.42 3.14 -12.81
CA ASP A 280 24.59 2.43 -12.29
C ASP A 280 25.54 3.33 -11.49
N ARG A 281 25.41 4.66 -11.59
CA ARG A 281 26.23 5.64 -10.87
C ARG A 281 25.52 6.31 -9.69
N ARG A 282 24.21 6.11 -9.52
CA ARG A 282 23.41 6.78 -8.48
C ARG A 282 23.91 6.54 -7.06
N LEU A 283 24.25 5.29 -6.70
CA LEU A 283 24.71 4.98 -5.34
C LEU A 283 26.05 5.64 -5.02
N GLU A 284 26.94 5.72 -6.00
CA GLU A 284 28.22 6.42 -5.87
C GLU A 284 28.00 7.92 -5.69
N PHE A 285 27.06 8.50 -6.45
CA PHE A 285 26.69 9.91 -6.32
C PHE A 285 26.00 10.22 -4.98
N GLU A 286 25.06 9.39 -4.56
CA GLU A 286 24.39 9.45 -3.26
C GLU A 286 25.40 9.43 -2.12
N ALA A 287 26.36 8.49 -2.14
CA ALA A 287 27.40 8.41 -1.11
C ALA A 287 28.28 9.66 -1.09
N TYR A 288 28.63 10.19 -2.26
CA TYR A 288 29.38 11.44 -2.35
C TYR A 288 28.60 12.64 -1.78
N LEU A 289 27.32 12.79 -2.13
CA LEU A 289 26.49 13.87 -1.62
C LEU A 289 26.13 13.68 -0.14
N GLN A 290 26.06 12.44 0.34
CA GLN A 290 25.83 12.14 1.76
C GLN A 290 26.98 12.69 2.62
N GLY A 291 28.24 12.52 2.19
CA GLY A 291 29.37 13.13 2.90
C GLY A 291 29.29 14.66 2.97
N LYS A 292 28.71 15.32 1.97
CA LYS A 292 28.43 16.77 2.02
C LYS A 292 27.26 17.10 2.96
N ALA A 293 26.20 16.30 2.95
CA ALA A 293 25.06 16.46 3.85
C ALA A 293 25.48 16.33 5.32
N ASP A 294 26.31 15.34 5.64
CA ASP A 294 26.85 15.11 6.98
C ASP A 294 27.73 16.27 7.46
N ALA A 295 28.36 17.00 6.52
CA ALA A 295 29.10 18.23 6.76
C ALA A 295 28.23 19.50 6.81
N GLY A 296 26.90 19.39 6.70
CA GLY A 296 25.96 20.53 6.76
C GLY A 296 25.84 21.36 5.48
N ALA A 297 26.28 20.82 4.34
CA ALA A 297 26.33 21.52 3.06
C ALA A 297 24.96 21.83 2.44
N PHE A 298 23.85 21.31 3.00
CA PHE A 298 22.48 21.57 2.50
C PHE A 298 21.61 22.34 3.50
N GLY A 299 22.21 22.85 4.58
CA GLY A 299 21.48 23.45 5.71
C GLY A 299 21.49 22.56 6.94
N SER A 300 20.85 23.06 8.02
CA SER A 300 20.81 22.42 9.33
C SER A 300 19.41 21.97 9.75
N SER A 301 18.46 21.93 8.80
CA SER A 301 17.09 21.51 9.13
C SER A 301 17.09 20.06 9.60
N PRO A 302 16.48 19.75 10.76
CA PRO A 302 16.17 18.37 11.08
C PRO A 302 15.23 17.80 10.02
N GLY A 303 15.44 16.53 9.65
CA GLY A 303 14.51 15.85 8.76
C GLY A 303 13.17 15.64 9.47
N VAL A 304 12.09 15.78 8.72
CA VAL A 304 10.73 15.46 9.18
C VAL A 304 10.22 14.19 8.49
N PRO A 305 9.43 13.34 9.17
CA PRO A 305 8.85 12.18 8.52
C PRO A 305 7.93 12.56 7.36
N GLY A 306 8.19 12.01 6.17
CA GLY A 306 7.33 12.12 4.99
C GLY A 306 6.26 11.04 4.97
N SER A 307 6.65 9.81 4.60
CA SER A 307 5.80 8.62 4.67
C SER A 307 6.45 7.57 5.56
N CYS A 308 5.66 6.99 6.46
CA CYS A 308 6.09 5.94 7.37
C CYS A 308 5.37 4.63 7.11
N MET A 309 6.04 3.53 7.44
CA MET A 309 5.48 2.19 7.45
C MET A 309 5.96 1.41 8.67
N VAL A 310 5.09 0.61 9.28
CA VAL A 310 5.45 -0.32 10.36
C VAL A 310 5.99 -1.61 9.75
N HIS A 311 7.22 -1.97 10.11
CA HIS A 311 7.84 -3.21 9.68
C HIS A 311 7.27 -4.42 10.42
N VAL A 312 6.81 -5.42 9.67
CA VAL A 312 6.45 -6.74 10.20
C VAL A 312 6.95 -7.82 9.24
N PRO A 313 7.72 -8.82 9.74
CA PRO A 313 8.14 -9.98 8.94
C PRO A 313 6.96 -10.69 8.29
N PHE A 314 7.13 -11.23 7.09
CA PHE A 314 6.03 -11.77 6.28
C PHE A 314 5.22 -12.86 7.00
N GLU A 315 5.90 -13.79 7.68
CA GLU A 315 5.33 -14.89 8.47
C GLU A 315 4.52 -14.41 9.68
N ARG A 316 4.66 -13.14 10.05
CA ARG A 316 3.98 -12.48 11.17
C ARG A 316 2.86 -11.53 10.71
N ARG A 317 2.60 -11.40 9.40
CA ARG A 317 1.55 -10.51 8.85
C ARG A 317 0.14 -11.11 8.93
N TYR A 318 0.03 -12.44 8.92
CA TYR A 318 -1.24 -13.15 8.77
C TYR A 318 -1.42 -14.26 9.82
N GLY A 319 -2.64 -14.81 9.94
CA GLY A 319 -2.95 -15.95 10.81
C GLY A 319 -2.97 -15.66 12.32
N GLY A 320 -3.06 -16.72 13.13
CA GLY A 320 -3.16 -16.61 14.60
C GLY A 320 -1.90 -16.09 15.29
N GLY A 321 -0.74 -16.26 14.65
CA GLY A 321 0.56 -15.76 15.10
C GLY A 321 0.85 -14.32 14.68
N ARG A 322 -0.14 -13.56 14.20
CA ARG A 322 0.06 -12.20 13.69
C ARG A 322 0.62 -11.25 14.75
N ALA A 323 1.57 -10.40 14.34
CA ALA A 323 2.26 -9.43 15.20
C ALA A 323 1.28 -8.50 15.95
N ALA A 324 1.67 -8.08 17.15
CA ALA A 324 0.78 -7.33 18.04
C ALA A 324 0.40 -5.94 17.48
N CYS A 325 1.32 -5.26 16.81
CA CYS A 325 1.06 -3.96 16.17
C CYS A 325 0.07 -4.00 15.01
N LEU A 326 -0.26 -5.19 14.49
CA LEU A 326 -1.23 -5.33 13.39
C LEU A 326 -2.67 -5.56 13.89
N ARG A 327 -2.88 -5.64 15.21
CA ARG A 327 -4.16 -5.97 15.84
C ARG A 327 -4.98 -4.73 16.21
#